data_AF-A0A8T5UK20-F1
#
_entry.id   AF-A0A8T5UK20-F1
#
_cell.length_a   1.000
_cell.length_b   1.000
_cell.length_c   1.000
_cell.angle_alpha   90.00
_cell.angle_beta   90.00
_cell.angle_gamma   90.00
#
_symmetry.space_group_name_H-M   'P 1'
#
loop_
_entity.id
_entity.type
_entity.pdbx_description
1 polymer ?
#
loop_
_entity_poly.entity_id
_entity_poly.type
_entity_poly.pdbx_seq_one_letter_code
_entity_poly.pdbx_strand_id
1 'polypeptide(L)' 'NLTVIPVVSNNDTWDGERGYVDRDKLERLAPCEDPGETIQKNDYYICGPPIMMKKVRAALESMGVNKKNNIHSEKFYR' A
#
# COMPACT_ATOMS: atom_id res chain seq x y z
N ASN A 1 1.68 -9.66 15.72
CA ASN A 1 2.54 -8.54 15.30
C ASN A 1 1.71 -7.63 14.42
N LEU A 2 1.36 -6.42 14.87
CA LEU A 2 0.47 -5.50 14.14
C LEU A 2 1.01 -4.08 14.26
N THR A 3 1.24 -3.45 13.11
CA THR A 3 1.63 -2.05 13.00
C THR A 3 0.59 -1.32 12.17
N VAL A 4 0.14 -0.15 12.64
CA VAL A 4 -0.84 0.68 11.93
C VAL A 4 -0.20 2.03 11.66
N ILE A 5 -0.18 2.45 10.40
CA ILE A 5 0.51 3.67 9.95
C ILE A 5 -0.49 4.58 9.23
N PRO A 6 -1.02 5.62 9.90
CA PRO A 6 -1.94 6.56 9.28
C PRO A 6 -1.23 7.50 8.30
N VAL A 7 -1.76 7.62 7.08
CA VAL A 7 -1.30 8.56 6.04
C VAL A 7 -2.40 9.59 5.79
N VAL A 8 -2.10 10.87 6.03
CA VAL A 8 -3.10 11.95 6.00
C VAL A 8 -2.80 12.95 4.88
N SER A 9 -3.74 13.10 3.94
CA SER A 9 -3.55 13.94 2.76
C SER A 9 -3.83 15.42 2.97
N ASN A 10 -4.69 15.76 3.94
CA ASN A 10 -5.15 17.13 4.16
C ASN A 10 -5.33 17.43 5.65
N ASN A 11 -4.23 17.73 6.33
CA ASN A 11 -4.21 18.23 7.71
C ASN A 11 -2.86 18.91 7.97
N ASP A 12 -2.85 20.21 8.23
CA ASP A 12 -1.61 20.97 8.41
C ASP A 12 -0.88 20.65 9.71
N THR A 13 -1.61 20.26 10.76
CA THR A 13 -1.02 19.95 12.06
C THR A 13 -0.62 18.48 12.21
N TRP A 14 -0.79 17.65 11.17
CA TRP A 14 -0.39 16.25 11.21
C TRP A 14 1.12 16.09 11.11
N ASP A 15 1.70 15.44 12.11
CA ASP A 15 3.14 15.20 12.29
C ASP A 15 3.61 13.84 11.76
N GLY A 16 2.69 12.93 11.42
CA GLY A 16 2.98 11.62 10.83
C GLY A 16 3.09 11.62 9.29
N GLU A 17 2.80 10.47 8.67
CA GLU A 17 2.89 10.32 7.21
C GLU A 17 1.86 11.20 6.48
N ARG A 18 2.33 11.98 5.50
CA ARG A 18 1.51 12.97 4.77
C ARG A 18 1.27 12.59 3.32
N GLY A 19 0.20 13.11 2.75
CA GLY A 19 -0.16 12.93 1.34
C GLY A 19 -0.97 11.66 1.11
N TYR A 20 -0.66 10.92 0.04
CA TYR A 20 -1.36 9.70 -0.33
C TYR A 20 -0.45 8.48 -0.17
N VAL A 21 -1.06 7.29 -0.08
CA VAL A 21 -0.34 6.03 -0.20
C VAL A 21 0.21 5.90 -1.62
N ASP A 22 1.53 5.94 -1.76
CA ASP A 22 2.29 5.92 -3.00
C ASP A 22 3.42 4.87 -2.92
N ARG A 23 4.21 4.77 -3.99
CA ARG A 23 5.30 3.79 -4.11
C ARG A 23 6.31 3.94 -2.97
N ASP A 24 6.78 5.16 -2.72
CA ASP A 24 7.83 5.43 -1.73
C ASP A 24 7.37 5.05 -0.32
N LYS A 25 6.10 5.30 0.00
CA LYS A 25 5.50 4.86 1.26
C LYS A 25 5.33 3.34 1.31
N LEU A 26 4.87 2.70 0.25
CA LEU A 26 4.73 1.23 0.25
C LEU A 26 6.08 0.54 0.46
N GLU A 27 7.14 1.05 -0.16
CA GLU A 27 8.50 0.51 -0.03
C GLU A 27 9.03 0.64 1.41
N ARG A 28 8.79 1.77 2.08
CA ARG A 28 9.28 2.03 3.43
C ARG A 28 8.40 1.46 4.54
N LEU A 29 7.08 1.45 4.33
CA LEU A 29 6.08 1.21 5.38
C LEU A 29 5.45 -0.19 5.31
N ALA A 30 5.62 -0.93 4.21
CA ALA A 30 5.20 -2.33 4.09
C ALA A 30 6.39 -3.30 3.86
N PRO A 31 7.47 -3.24 4.67
CA PRO A 31 8.58 -4.16 4.53
C PRO A 31 8.19 -5.58 4.97
N CYS A 32 8.92 -6.58 4.50
CA CYS A 32 8.84 -7.93 5.07
C CYS A 32 9.59 -7.96 6.40
N GLU A 33 8.98 -8.56 7.42
CA GLU A 33 9.61 -8.72 8.74
C GLU A 33 10.59 -9.90 8.76
N ASP A 34 10.41 -10.87 7.86
CA ASP A 34 11.23 -12.06 7.78
C ASP A 34 12.57 -11.81 7.06
N PRO A 35 13.72 -12.19 7.66
CA PRO A 35 15.03 -12.03 7.04
C PRO A 35 15.13 -12.72 5.68
N GLY A 36 15.52 -11.96 4.64
CA GLY A 36 15.66 -12.47 3.27
C GLY A 36 14.35 -12.51 2.47
N GLU A 37 13.24 -12.04 3.05
CA GLU A 37 12.02 -11.80 2.31
C GLU A 37 11.96 -10.40 1.71
N THR A 38 11.28 -10.30 0.57
CA THR A 38 11.19 -9.08 -0.22
C THR A 38 9.72 -8.72 -0.41
N ILE A 39 9.46 -7.44 -0.63
CA ILE A 39 8.13 -6.86 -0.83
C ILE A 39 7.25 -7.65 -1.82
N GLN A 40 7.84 -8.42 -2.75
CA GLN A 40 7.12 -9.25 -3.72
C GLN A 40 6.42 -10.48 -3.12
N LYS A 41 6.77 -10.91 -1.90
CA LYS A 41 6.20 -12.08 -1.23
C LYS A 41 4.97 -11.76 -0.36
N ASN A 42 4.77 -10.49 -0.01
CA ASN A 42 3.64 -10.07 0.83
C ASN A 42 2.32 -10.14 0.05
N ASP A 43 1.24 -10.48 0.75
CA ASP A 43 -0.11 -10.31 0.24
C ASP A 43 -0.65 -8.91 0.56
N TYR A 44 -1.11 -8.22 -0.47
CA TYR A 44 -1.65 -6.87 -0.40
C TYR A 44 -3.16 -6.88 -0.57
N TYR A 45 -3.86 -6.37 0.44
CA TYR A 45 -5.31 -6.21 0.42
C TYR A 45 -5.64 -4.71 0.31
N ILE A 46 -6.18 -4.30 -0.83
CA ILE A 46 -6.45 -2.88 -1.11
C ILE A 46 -7.95 -2.63 -1.31
N CYS A 47 -8.46 -1.58 -0.67
CA CYS A 47 -9.83 -1.09 -0.83
C CYS A 47 -9.81 0.44 -0.78
N GLY A 48 -10.69 1.09 -1.54
CA GLY A 48 -10.89 2.53 -1.44
C GLY A 48 -11.41 3.14 -2.73
N PRO A 49 -11.23 4.47 -2.93
CA PRO A 49 -11.63 5.13 -4.16
C PRO A 49 -10.97 4.49 -5.39
N PRO A 50 -11.67 4.42 -6.55
CA PRO A 50 -11.14 3.76 -7.75
C PRO A 50 -9.77 4.27 -8.20
N ILE A 51 -9.54 5.58 -8.10
CA ILE A 51 -8.25 6.19 -8.46
C ILE A 51 -7.13 5.78 -7.51
N MET A 52 -7.41 5.65 -6.22
CA MET A 52 -6.44 5.20 -5.22
C MET A 52 -6.04 3.75 -5.49
N MET A 53 -7.02 2.86 -5.62
CA MET A 53 -6.76 1.45 -5.91
C MET A 53 -5.97 1.26 -7.21
N LYS A 54 -6.28 2.03 -8.26
CA LYS A 54 -5.53 1.98 -9.53
C LYS A 54 -4.05 2.38 -9.34
N LYS A 55 -3.78 3.48 -8.61
CA LYS A 55 -2.42 3.97 -8.37
C LYS A 55 -1.61 3.03 -7.49
N VAL A 56 -2.19 2.57 -6.37
CA VAL A 56 -1.54 1.65 -5.43
C VAL A 56 -1.22 0.32 -6.12
N ARG A 57 -2.17 -0.24 -6.87
CA ARG A 57 -1.94 -1.46 -7.65
C ARG A 57 -0.78 -1.28 -8.64
N ALA A 58 -0.76 -0.17 -9.38
CA ALA A 58 0.32 0.09 -10.34
C ALA A 58 1.70 0.25 -9.66
N ALA A 59 1.74 0.83 -8.47
CA ALA A 59 2.98 0.93 -7.67
C ALA A 59 3.46 -0.44 -7.19
N LEU A 60 2.56 -1.30 -6.68
CA LEU A 60 2.91 -2.67 -6.28
C LEU A 60 3.43 -3.49 -7.47
N GLU A 61 2.75 -3.39 -8.62
CA GLU A 61 3.18 -4.06 -9.86
C GLU A 61 4.56 -3.57 -10.31
N SER A 62 4.87 -2.27 -10.22
CA SER A 62 6.19 -1.74 -10.58
C SER A 62 7.31 -2.14 -9.62
N MET A 63 6.96 -2.55 -8.40
CA MET A 63 7.89 -3.14 -7.42
C MET A 63 8.03 -4.65 -7.58
N GLY A 64 7.41 -5.25 -8.62
CA GLY A 64 7.52 -6.68 -8.92
C GLY A 64 6.54 -7.58 -8.16
N VAL A 65 5.56 -7.00 -7.45
CA VAL A 65 4.52 -7.78 -6.78
C VAL A 65 3.63 -8.45 -7.82
N ASN A 66 3.37 -9.75 -7.67
CA ASN A 66 2.54 -10.47 -8.62
C ASN A 66 1.07 -10.05 -8.48
N LYS A 67 0.55 -9.36 -9.50
CA LYS A 67 -0.83 -8.89 -9.56
C LYS A 67 -1.89 -9.97 -9.29
N LYS A 68 -1.69 -11.19 -9.78
CA LYS A 68 -2.70 -12.25 -9.73
C LYS A 68 -2.71 -12.96 -8.38
N ASN A 69 -1.53 -13.13 -7.80
CA ASN A 69 -1.35 -13.99 -6.63
C ASN A 69 -1.32 -13.19 -5.33
N ASN A 70 -0.84 -11.94 -5.37
CA ASN A 70 -0.50 -11.18 -4.17
C ASN A 70 -1.20 -9.81 -4.06
N ILE A 71 -2.06 -9.44 -5.02
CA ILE A 71 -2.83 -8.18 -4.95
C ILE A 71 -4.32 -8.46 -5.01
N HIS A 72 -4.96 -8.40 -3.85
CA HIS A 72 -6.39 -8.58 -3.66
C HIS A 72 -7.07 -7.22 -3.50
N SER A 73 -8.21 -7.04 -4.15
CA SER A 73 -8.93 -5.77 -4.04
C SER A 73 -10.43 -5.96 -3.99
N GLU A 74 -11.06 -5.23 -3.09
CA GLU A 74 -12.51 -5.13 -3.00
C GLU A 74 -12.97 -3.74 -3.47
N LYS A 75 -14.08 -3.70 -4.19
CA LYS A 75 -14.62 -2.49 -4.80
C LYS A 75 -16.03 -2.25 -4.28
N PHE A 76 -16.21 -1.12 -3.62
CA PHE A 76 -17.51 -0.68 -3.11
C PHE A 76 -18.10 0.35 -4.08
N TYR A 77 -18.77 -0.12 -5.12
CA TYR A 77 -19.57 0.73 -5.99
C TYR A 77 -21.00 0.80 -5.43
N ARG A 78 -21.59 2.00 -5.41
CA ARG A 78 -23.04 2.20 -5.29
C ARG A 78 -23.62 2.39 -6.68
#